data_AF-Q3ASJ2-F1
#
_entry.id   AF-Q3ASJ2-F1
#
_cell.length_a   1.000
_cell.length_b   1.000
_cell.length_c   1.000
_cell.angle_alpha   90.00
_cell.angle_beta   90.00
_cell.angle_gamma   90.00
#
_symmetry.space_group_name_H-M   'P 1'
#
loop_
_entity.id
_entity.type
_entity.pdbx_description
1 polymer ?
#
loop_
_entity_poly.entity_id
_entity_poly.type
_entity_poly.pdbx_seq_one_letter_code
_entity_poly.pdbx_strand_id
1 'polypeptide(L)'
;MTIESISQRQSARNELISSLLARCPMNVEATGSHRSFIMDKRGEGVPIIITESEKLSGRRPEYQLLDDAELKLTIFATPSPHGDE
;
A
#
# COMPACT_ATOMS: atom_id res chain seq x y z
N MET A 1 4.16 -17.69 0.05
CA MET A 1 4.51 -16.27 -0.24
C MET A 1 5.22 -15.74 0.98
N THR A 2 6.38 -15.09 0.87
CA THR A 2 7.08 -14.55 2.06
C THR A 2 6.84 -13.04 2.17
N ILE A 3 6.73 -12.55 3.39
CA ILE A 3 6.58 -11.12 3.69
C ILE A 3 7.79 -10.34 3.17
N GLU A 4 9.00 -10.87 3.35
CA GLU A 4 10.24 -10.20 2.94
C GLU A 4 10.34 -9.94 1.43
N SER A 5 9.76 -10.82 0.59
CA SER A 5 9.82 -10.67 -0.87
C SER A 5 8.70 -9.77 -1.43
N ILE A 6 7.75 -9.31 -0.61
CA ILE A 6 6.53 -8.68 -1.11
C ILE A 6 6.80 -7.36 -1.86
N SER A 7 7.83 -6.62 -1.45
CA SER A 7 8.26 -5.37 -2.10
C SER A 7 8.89 -5.57 -3.48
N GLN A 8 9.38 -6.78 -3.77
CA GLN A 8 10.05 -7.10 -5.04
C GLN A 8 9.11 -7.79 -6.03
N ARG A 9 7.88 -8.13 -5.61
CA ARG A 9 6.93 -8.88 -6.43
C ARG A 9 6.17 -7.95 -7.37
N GLN A 10 6.09 -8.39 -8.63
CA GLN A 10 5.33 -7.71 -9.68
C GLN A 10 4.16 -8.55 -10.22
N SER A 11 4.10 -9.85 -9.91
CA SER A 11 3.00 -10.71 -10.33
C SER A 11 1.77 -10.50 -9.46
N ALA A 12 0.61 -10.36 -10.11
CA ALA A 12 -0.67 -10.27 -9.41
C ALA A 12 -1.37 -11.63 -9.39
N ARG A 13 -2.21 -11.89 -8.37
CA ARG A 13 -3.09 -13.07 -8.38
C ARG A 13 -4.10 -13.03 -9.53
N ASN A 14 -4.55 -11.82 -9.89
CA ASN A 14 -5.48 -11.60 -10.98
C ASN A 14 -4.95 -10.49 -11.90
N GLU A 15 -4.41 -10.92 -13.04
CA GLU A 15 -3.80 -10.05 -14.03
C GLU A 15 -4.81 -9.11 -14.72
N LEU A 16 -6.04 -9.60 -14.96
CA LEU A 16 -7.10 -8.82 -15.60
C LEU A 16 -7.57 -7.67 -14.72
N ILE A 17 -7.79 -7.92 -13.42
CA ILE A 17 -8.16 -6.88 -12.45
C ILE A 17 -7.04 -5.85 -12.33
N SER A 18 -5.79 -6.30 -12.21
CA SER A 18 -4.63 -5.38 -12.16
C SER A 18 -4.55 -4.51 -13.42
N SER A 19 -4.73 -5.09 -14.61
CA SER A 19 -4.71 -4.35 -15.88
C SER A 19 -5.88 -3.37 -16.02
N LEU A 20 -7.06 -3.72 -15.50
CA LEU A 20 -8.21 -2.82 -15.46
C LEU A 20 -7.91 -1.61 -14.57
N LEU A 21 -7.51 -1.83 -13.31
CA LEU A 21 -7.27 -0.76 -12.34
C LEU A 21 -6.13 0.18 -12.75
N ALA A 22 -5.12 -0.33 -13.46
CA ALA A 22 -4.03 0.48 -14.01
C ALA A 22 -4.48 1.41 -15.17
N ARG A 23 -5.65 1.15 -15.77
CA ARG A 23 -6.23 1.98 -16.85
C ARG A 23 -7.45 2.79 -16.40
N CYS A 24 -7.97 2.53 -15.20
CA CYS A 24 -9.07 3.30 -14.64
C CYS A 24 -8.54 4.64 -14.09
N PRO A 25 -8.96 5.79 -14.66
CA PRO A 25 -8.54 7.09 -14.15
C PRO A 25 -9.08 7.31 -12.74
N MET A 26 -8.33 8.07 -11.94
CA MET A 26 -8.82 8.52 -10.64
C MET A 26 -10.04 9.43 -10.86
N ASN A 27 -11.17 9.08 -10.25
CA ASN A 27 -12.42 9.84 -10.33
C ASN A 27 -12.60 10.79 -9.14
N VAL A 28 -11.63 10.85 -8.23
CA VAL A 28 -11.63 11.70 -7.05
C VAL A 28 -10.28 12.41 -6.91
N GLU A 29 -10.32 13.69 -6.55
CA GLU A 29 -9.13 14.42 -6.13
C GLU A 29 -8.77 13.99 -4.71
N ALA A 30 -7.83 13.04 -4.59
CA ALA A 30 -7.27 12.67 -3.31
C ALA A 30 -6.18 13.68 -2.94
N THR A 31 -6.44 14.52 -1.92
CA THR A 31 -5.48 15.52 -1.43
C THR A 31 -4.14 14.86 -1.11
N GLY A 32 -3.05 15.35 -1.72
CA GLY A 32 -1.70 14.80 -1.56
C GLY A 32 -1.38 13.60 -2.47
N SER A 33 -2.32 13.12 -3.29
CA SER A 33 -2.08 12.08 -4.29
C SER A 33 -1.63 12.68 -5.61
N HIS A 34 -0.57 12.12 -6.20
CA HIS A 34 -0.11 12.45 -7.55
C HIS A 34 -0.53 11.42 -8.61
N ARG A 35 -1.50 10.55 -8.28
CA ARG A 35 -1.92 9.43 -9.14
C ARG A 35 -2.93 9.88 -10.19
N SER A 36 -2.65 9.59 -11.46
CA SER A 36 -3.63 9.75 -12.55
C SER A 36 -4.61 8.59 -12.68
N PHE A 37 -4.24 7.40 -12.18
CA PHE A 37 -5.02 6.16 -12.28
C PHE A 37 -5.14 5.48 -10.90
N ILE A 38 -6.11 4.58 -10.76
CA ILE A 38 -6.39 3.91 -9.47
C ILE A 38 -5.22 3.06 -8.98
N MET A 39 -4.49 2.43 -9.90
CA MET A 39 -3.32 1.59 -9.57
C MET A 39 -2.04 2.16 -10.19
N ASP A 40 -1.00 2.31 -9.38
CA ASP A 40 0.35 2.66 -9.83
C ASP A 40 0.99 1.55 -10.68
N LYS A 41 2.22 1.80 -11.16
CA LYS A 41 3.01 0.77 -11.82
C LYS A 41 3.19 -0.44 -10.90
N ARG A 42 3.18 -1.63 -11.51
CA ARG A 42 3.33 -2.89 -10.79
C ARG A 42 4.67 -2.94 -10.08
N GLY A 43 4.63 -3.38 -8.82
CA GLY A 43 5.81 -3.42 -7.95
C GLY A 43 6.12 -2.13 -7.21
N GLU A 44 5.48 -0.99 -7.53
CA GLU A 44 5.76 0.28 -6.83
C GLU A 44 4.90 0.46 -5.57
N GLY A 45 3.70 -0.13 -5.54
CA GLY A 45 2.73 0.10 -4.45
C GLY A 45 3.24 -0.26 -3.06
N VAL A 46 3.85 -1.43 -2.87
CA VAL A 46 4.36 -1.88 -1.56
C VAL A 46 5.53 -1.01 -1.08
N PRO A 47 6.57 -0.74 -1.90
CA PRO A 47 7.61 0.22 -1.54
C PRO A 47 7.09 1.61 -1.14
N ILE A 48 6.10 2.14 -1.87
CA ILE A 48 5.46 3.42 -1.55
C ILE A 48 4.78 3.35 -0.18
N ILE A 49 3.99 2.31 0.10
CA ILE A 49 3.33 2.14 1.41
C ILE A 49 4.36 2.13 2.53
N ILE A 50 5.45 1.35 2.39
CA ILE A 50 6.49 1.27 3.42
C ILE A 50 7.11 2.64 3.67
N THR A 51 7.51 3.33 2.60
CA THR A 51 8.24 4.60 2.68
C THR A 51 7.37 5.73 3.23
N GLU A 52 6.16 5.90 2.69
CA GLU A 52 5.27 7.00 3.10
C GLU A 52 4.69 6.78 4.50
N SER A 53 4.36 5.53 4.86
CA SER A 53 3.85 5.23 6.22
C SER A 53 4.93 5.44 7.28
N GLU A 54 6.18 5.02 7.01
CA GLU A 54 7.32 5.23 7.90
C GLU A 54 7.61 6.73 8.06
N LYS A 55 7.56 7.50 6.97
CA LYS A 55 7.75 8.94 7.00
C LYS A 55 6.66 9.68 7.79
N LEU A 56 5.40 9.22 7.69
CA LEU A 56 4.25 9.88 8.32
C LEU A 56 4.08 9.55 9.81
N SER A 57 4.35 8.30 10.19
CA SER A 57 4.14 7.81 11.57
C SER A 57 5.43 7.63 12.37
N GLY A 58 6.60 7.67 11.71
CA GLY A 58 7.89 7.29 12.31
C GLY A 58 8.04 5.78 12.54
N ARG A 59 7.03 4.97 12.16
CA ARG A 59 7.01 3.52 12.36
C ARG A 59 6.73 2.82 11.04
N ARG A 60 7.51 1.77 10.74
CA ARG A 60 7.27 0.95 9.55
C ARG A 60 5.92 0.23 9.65
N PRO A 61 5.17 0.14 8.53
CA PRO A 61 3.94 -0.64 8.50
C PRO A 61 4.24 -2.14 8.68
N GLU A 62 3.32 -2.86 9.28
CA GLU A 62 3.48 -4.28 9.59
C GLU A 62 2.69 -5.15 8.61
N TYR A 63 3.38 -6.07 7.97
CA TYR A 63 2.79 -7.11 7.14
C TYR A 63 2.85 -8.43 7.90
N GLN A 64 1.70 -9.09 8.06
CA GLN A 64 1.58 -10.37 8.74
C GLN A 64 0.80 -11.36 7.88
N LEU A 65 1.30 -12.58 7.77
CA LEU A 65 0.59 -13.68 7.12
C LEU A 65 -0.15 -14.48 8.20
N LEU A 66 -1.46 -14.56 8.09
CA LEU A 66 -2.33 -15.33 9.00
C LEU A 66 -2.69 -16.65 8.34
N ASP A 67 -2.41 -17.76 9.04
CA ASP A 67 -2.73 -19.13 8.63
C ASP A 67 -2.35 -19.47 7.17
N ASP A 68 -1.27 -18.86 6.67
CA ASP A 68 -0.77 -18.96 5.29
C ASP A 68 -1.76 -18.56 4.17
N ALA A 69 -2.94 -18.03 4.52
CA ALA A 69 -4.02 -17.72 3.58
C ALA A 69 -4.25 -16.21 3.42
N GLU A 70 -4.08 -15.44 4.49
CA GLU A 70 -4.47 -14.04 4.56
C GLU A 70 -3.28 -13.12 4.85
N LEU A 71 -3.22 -11.99 4.15
CA LEU A 71 -2.23 -10.94 4.40
C LEU A 71 -2.89 -9.79 5.15
N LYS A 72 -2.46 -9.56 6.39
CA LYS A 72 -2.83 -8.40 7.19
C LYS A 72 -1.78 -7.31 7.04
N LEU A 73 -2.21 -6.10 6.68
CA LEU A 73 -1.39 -4.90 6.66
C LEU A 73 -1.87 -3.95 7.75
N THR A 74 -0.98 -3.58 8.67
CA THR A 74 -1.20 -2.54 9.68
C THR A 74 -0.42 -1.30 9.29
N ILE A 75 -1.12 -0.18 9.12
CA ILE A 75 -0.53 1.14 8.87
C ILE A 75 -0.76 1.99 10.11
N PHE A 76 0.33 2.55 10.65
CA PHE A 76 0.25 3.40 11.84
C PHE A 76 -0.10 4.83 11.45
N ALA A 77 -0.96 5.46 12.23
CA ALA A 77 -1.30 6.86 12.07
C ALA A 77 -0.13 7.74 12.53
N THR A 78 -0.11 9.00 12.07
CA THR A 78 0.70 10.03 12.71
C THR A 78 0.18 10.26 14.14
N PRO A 79 1.04 10.54 15.14
CA PRO A 79 0.59 10.89 16.48
C PRO A 79 -0.44 12.02 16.44
N SER A 80 -1.49 11.92 17.25
CA SER A 80 -2.51 12.95 17.33
C SER A 80 -1.87 14.28 17.75
N PRO A 81 -2.12 15.39 17.04
CA PRO A 81 -1.67 16.71 17.47
C PRO A 81 -2.36 17.16 18.77
N HIS A 82 -3.42 16.46 19.19
CA HIS A 82 -4.16 16.72 20.43
C HIS A 82 -3.69 15.87 21.61
N GLY A 83 -2.65 15.04 21.44
CA GLY A 83 -2.19 14.09 22.45
C GLY A 83 -3.03 12.82 22.51
N ASP A 84 -2.50 11.80 23.18
CA ASP A 84 -3.20 10.56 23.49
C ASP A 84 -3.90 10.77 24.86
N GLU A 85 -5.18 11.14 24.86
CA GLU A 85 -6.02 11.09 26.07
C GLU A 85 -6.37 9.64 26.46
#